data_AF-A0A8S3J3C2-F1
#
_entry.id   AF-A0A8S3J3C2-F1
#
_cell.length_a   1.000
_cell.length_b   1.000
_cell.length_c   1.000
_cell.angle_alpha   90.00
_cell.angle_beta   90.00
_cell.angle_gamma   90.00
#
_symmetry.space_group_name_H-M   'P 1'
#
loop_
_entity.id
_entity.type
_entity.pdbx_description
1 polymer ?
#
loop_
_entity_poly.entity_id
_entity_poly.type
_entity_poly.pdbx_seq_one_letter_code
_entity_poly.pdbx_strand_id
1 'polypeptide(L)'
;LGTYASLSVFLPGLSLALLYLTVLSFDSVTRAYVIEQGLSEVFLGLLNGLGSIIGIIGTLVYPIFVKRLGLVRTGVIGFWSEFSMLILCLLSLFVHGTSFIPFEKFTAVSCHSYDTYSNSTNVISISMHIPCSNSKLSVLLLVIGITLNRFGLWIADLTVSQLQQERVPEKIRGRIGGTQHSLNQLFDLIRYTLIICLPHMPQFGYHI
;
A
#
# COMPACT_ATOMS: atom_id res chain seq x y z
N LEU A 1 -25.24 9.37 11.66
CA LEU A 1 -24.06 8.87 12.41
C LEU A 1 -24.43 8.09 13.67
N GLY A 2 -25.35 8.56 14.52
CA GLY A 2 -25.68 7.92 15.81
C GLY A 2 -25.99 6.42 15.74
N THR A 3 -26.82 5.97 14.80
CA THR A 3 -27.11 4.53 14.60
C THR A 3 -25.95 3.74 13.99
N TYR A 4 -24.99 4.41 13.34
CA TYR A 4 -23.80 3.75 12.79
C TYR A 4 -22.72 3.56 13.86
N ALA A 5 -22.47 4.60 14.66
CA ALA A 5 -21.48 4.61 15.73
C ALA A 5 -21.80 3.60 16.85
N SER A 6 -23.08 3.26 17.05
CA SER A 6 -23.51 2.27 18.04
C SER A 6 -23.33 0.81 17.60
N LEU A 7 -22.99 0.55 16.33
CA LEU A 7 -22.82 -0.80 15.80
C LEU A 7 -21.39 -1.32 16.04
N SER A 8 -21.26 -2.62 16.33
CA SER A 8 -19.96 -3.28 16.45
C SER A 8 -19.12 -3.27 15.16
N VAL A 9 -19.71 -2.90 14.01
CA VAL A 9 -19.02 -2.77 12.71
C VAL A 9 -18.44 -1.37 12.49
N PHE A 10 -18.71 -0.41 13.38
CA PHE A 10 -18.18 0.95 13.28
C PHE A 10 -16.66 0.98 13.35
N LEU A 11 -16.06 0.30 14.35
CA LEU A 11 -14.62 0.38 14.59
C LEU A 11 -13.79 -0.25 13.44
N PRO A 12 -14.14 -1.43 12.90
CA PRO A 12 -13.50 -1.95 11.69
C PRO A 12 -13.70 -1.05 10.47
N GLY A 13 -14.89 -0.46 10.30
CA GLY A 13 -15.18 0.48 9.22
C GLY A 13 -14.37 1.78 9.32
N LEU A 14 -14.20 2.32 10.53
CA LEU A 14 -13.35 3.48 10.78
C LEU A 14 -11.87 3.16 10.50
N SER A 15 -11.40 1.97 10.91
CA SER A 15 -10.03 1.51 10.61
C SER A 15 -9.78 1.42 9.11
N LEU A 16 -10.75 0.88 8.34
CA LEU A 16 -10.67 0.88 6.89
C LEU A 16 -10.65 2.30 6.32
N ALA A 17 -11.50 3.20 6.81
CA ALA A 17 -11.54 4.57 6.33
C ALA A 17 -10.23 5.35 6.63
N LEU A 18 -9.60 5.09 7.78
CA LEU A 18 -8.26 5.61 8.11
C LEU A 18 -7.17 5.02 7.21
N LEU A 19 -7.33 3.78 6.75
CA LEU A 19 -6.44 3.20 5.76
C LEU A 19 -6.54 3.97 4.43
N TYR A 20 -7.75 4.33 3.99
CA TYR A 20 -7.96 5.21 2.83
C TYR A 20 -7.36 6.61 2.98
N LEU A 21 -7.19 7.10 4.23
CA LEU A 21 -6.49 8.36 4.49
C LEU A 21 -4.98 8.25 4.22
N THR A 22 -4.39 7.05 4.32
CA THR A 22 -2.94 6.90 4.14
C THR A 22 -2.55 7.40 2.75
N VAL A 23 -1.63 8.38 2.71
CA VAL A 23 -1.20 9.07 1.48
C VAL A 23 -0.50 8.12 0.50
N LEU A 24 -0.15 6.93 0.97
CA LEU A 24 0.73 5.99 0.32
C LEU A 24 -0.04 5.00 -0.56
N SER A 25 -0.61 5.50 -1.65
CA SER A 25 -1.26 4.69 -2.70
C SER A 25 -0.67 4.99 -4.08
N PHE A 26 -0.89 4.09 -5.06
CA PHE A 26 -0.55 4.31 -6.47
C PHE A 26 -1.48 5.35 -7.12
N ASP A 27 -1.45 6.57 -6.59
CA ASP A 27 -2.18 7.70 -7.14
C ASP A 27 -1.27 8.50 -8.08
N SER A 28 -1.89 9.45 -8.78
CA SER A 28 -1.19 10.42 -9.63
C SER A 28 -0.02 11.11 -8.91
N VAL A 29 -0.13 11.33 -7.60
CA VAL A 29 0.85 12.02 -6.77
C VAL A 29 2.11 11.18 -6.55
N THR A 30 1.96 9.94 -6.11
CA THR A 30 3.09 9.01 -5.95
C THR A 30 3.76 8.74 -7.29
N ARG A 31 2.99 8.60 -8.37
CA ARG A 31 3.53 8.44 -9.73
C ARG A 31 4.33 9.67 -10.15
N ALA A 32 3.81 10.88 -9.92
CA ALA A 32 4.51 12.12 -10.24
C ALA A 32 5.85 12.21 -9.49
N TYR A 33 5.85 11.93 -8.18
CA TYR A 33 7.08 11.88 -7.38
C TYR A 33 8.12 10.91 -7.95
N VAL A 34 7.71 9.69 -8.30
CA VAL A 34 8.64 8.68 -8.82
C VAL A 34 9.21 9.07 -10.19
N ILE A 35 8.41 9.71 -11.05
CA ILE A 35 8.87 10.23 -12.36
C ILE A 35 9.85 11.39 -12.16
N GLU A 36 9.61 12.30 -11.20
CA GLU A 36 10.54 13.38 -10.85
C GLU A 36 11.90 12.84 -10.38
N GLN A 37 11.93 11.67 -9.73
CA GLN A 37 13.16 10.97 -9.34
C GLN A 37 13.86 10.25 -10.52
N GLY A 38 13.32 10.36 -11.73
CA GLY A 38 13.90 9.83 -12.97
C GLY A 38 13.69 8.32 -13.17
N LEU A 39 12.64 7.74 -12.58
CA LEU A 39 12.23 6.34 -12.81
C LEU A 39 11.25 6.25 -13.98
N SER A 40 11.35 5.15 -14.76
CA SER A 40 10.56 4.95 -15.97
C SER A 40 9.07 4.76 -15.67
N GLU A 41 8.20 5.40 -16.46
CA GLU A 41 6.75 5.23 -16.38
C GLU A 41 6.29 3.80 -16.67
N VAL A 42 6.99 3.10 -17.57
CA VAL A 42 6.71 1.71 -17.94
C VAL A 42 6.92 0.80 -16.72
N PHE A 43 7.98 1.08 -15.96
CA PHE A 43 8.29 0.34 -14.74
C PHE A 43 7.22 0.53 -13.66
N LEU A 44 6.75 1.77 -13.47
CA LEU A 44 5.61 2.07 -12.60
C LEU A 44 4.32 1.38 -13.06
N GLY A 45 4.07 1.34 -14.37
CA GLY A 45 2.95 0.62 -14.96
C GLY A 45 2.99 -0.88 -14.64
N LEU A 46 4.17 -1.50 -14.77
CA LEU A 46 4.37 -2.92 -14.45
C LEU A 46 4.11 -3.21 -12.97
N LEU A 47 4.65 -2.40 -12.07
CA LEU A 47 4.47 -2.58 -10.61
C LEU A 47 3.01 -2.39 -10.18
N ASN A 48 2.27 -1.48 -10.80
CA ASN A 48 0.83 -1.34 -10.57
C ASN A 48 0.04 -2.54 -11.11
N GLY A 49 0.45 -3.09 -12.26
CA GLY A 49 -0.08 -4.34 -12.80
C GLY A 49 0.13 -5.52 -11.85
N LEU A 50 1.34 -5.66 -11.30
CA LEU A 50 1.65 -6.65 -10.27
C LEU A 50 0.81 -6.45 -9.00
N GLY A 51 0.61 -5.20 -8.57
CA GLY A 51 -0.26 -4.89 -7.43
C GLY A 51 -1.70 -5.33 -7.65
N SER A 52 -2.20 -5.21 -8.89
CA SER A 52 -3.53 -5.69 -9.28
C SER A 52 -3.60 -7.22 -9.20
N ILE A 53 -2.59 -7.92 -9.69
CA ILE A 53 -2.50 -9.40 -9.61
C ILE A 53 -2.50 -9.85 -8.15
N ILE A 54 -1.70 -9.19 -7.29
CA ILE A 54 -1.64 -9.47 -5.85
C ILE A 54 -3.00 -9.26 -5.17
N GLY A 55 -3.72 -8.19 -5.51
CA GLY A 55 -5.08 -7.95 -5.01
C GLY A 55 -6.08 -9.03 -5.43
N ILE A 56 -6.02 -9.49 -6.68
CA ILE A 56 -6.84 -10.61 -7.18
C ILE A 56 -6.51 -11.89 -6.42
N ILE A 57 -5.22 -12.19 -6.21
CA ILE A 57 -4.78 -13.34 -5.39
C ILE A 57 -5.33 -13.22 -3.97
N GLY A 58 -5.29 -12.03 -3.37
CA GLY A 58 -5.90 -11.76 -2.06
C GLY A 58 -7.39 -12.15 -2.03
N THR A 59 -8.13 -11.81 -3.08
CA THR A 59 -9.56 -12.20 -3.23
C THR A 59 -9.76 -13.70 -3.29
N LEU A 60 -8.92 -14.42 -4.03
CA LEU A 60 -9.01 -15.88 -4.15
C LEU A 60 -8.63 -16.60 -2.85
N VAL A 61 -7.67 -16.05 -2.11
CA VAL A 61 -7.20 -16.59 -0.82
C VAL A 61 -8.17 -16.28 0.31
N TYR A 62 -8.86 -15.14 0.26
CA TYR A 62 -9.82 -14.69 1.26
C TYR A 62 -10.86 -15.73 1.70
N PRO A 63 -11.63 -16.40 0.81
CA PRO A 63 -12.60 -17.41 1.22
C PRO A 63 -11.96 -18.62 1.91
N ILE A 64 -10.71 -18.96 1.57
CA ILE A 64 -9.96 -20.03 2.22
C ILE A 64 -9.61 -19.61 3.66
N PHE A 65 -9.15 -18.36 3.83
CA PHE A 65 -8.82 -17.81 5.15
C PHE A 65 -10.05 -17.72 6.05
N VAL A 66 -11.17 -17.20 5.55
CA VAL A 66 -12.42 -17.14 6.33
C VAL A 66 -12.91 -18.53 6.73
N LYS A 67 -12.84 -19.53 5.83
CA LYS A 67 -13.24 -20.92 6.15
C LYS A 67 -12.36 -21.57 7.22
N ARG A 68 -11.06 -21.26 7.27
CA ARG A 68 -10.12 -21.89 8.21
C ARG A 68 -9.93 -21.13 9.52
N LEU A 69 -9.89 -19.80 9.46
CA LEU A 69 -9.51 -18.94 10.59
C LEU A 69 -10.70 -18.17 11.18
N GLY A 70 -11.80 -18.08 10.44
CA GLY A 70 -12.96 -17.28 10.78
C GLY A 70 -12.81 -15.81 10.39
N LEU A 71 -13.94 -15.12 10.23
CA LEU A 71 -14.01 -13.78 9.67
C LEU A 71 -13.17 -12.74 10.46
N VAL A 72 -13.31 -12.72 11.79
CA VAL A 72 -12.63 -11.71 12.63
C VAL A 72 -11.10 -11.90 12.60
N ARG A 73 -10.61 -13.15 12.65
CA ARG A 73 -9.16 -13.42 12.61
C ARG A 73 -8.55 -13.06 11.26
N THR A 74 -9.25 -13.36 10.17
CA THR A 74 -8.82 -12.95 8.82
C THR A 74 -8.68 -11.44 8.70
N GLY A 75 -9.64 -10.68 9.24
CA GLY A 75 -9.58 -9.21 9.25
C GLY A 75 -8.40 -8.68 10.05
N VAL A 76 -8.15 -9.24 11.23
CA VAL A 76 -6.99 -8.89 12.06
C VAL A 76 -5.68 -9.17 11.31
N ILE A 77 -5.56 -10.31 10.61
CA ILE A 77 -4.38 -10.63 9.79
C ILE A 77 -4.20 -9.60 8.67
N GLY A 78 -5.28 -9.23 7.96
CA GLY A 78 -5.23 -8.21 6.90
C GLY A 78 -4.75 -6.85 7.42
N PHE A 79 -5.31 -6.37 8.54
CA PHE A 79 -4.86 -5.12 9.15
C PHE A 79 -3.42 -5.18 9.66
N TRP A 80 -2.96 -6.32 10.21
CA TRP A 80 -1.57 -6.48 10.63
C TRP A 80 -0.59 -6.52 9.46
N SER A 81 -0.94 -7.21 8.37
CA SER A 81 -0.09 -7.24 7.19
C SER A 81 0.03 -5.85 6.57
N GLU A 82 -1.09 -5.11 6.52
CA GLU A 82 -1.12 -3.72 6.07
C GLU A 82 -0.20 -2.83 6.92
N PHE A 83 -0.40 -2.85 8.24
CA PHE A 83 0.36 -2.03 9.18
C PHE A 83 1.87 -2.33 9.11
N SER A 84 2.25 -3.60 8.93
CA SER A 84 3.65 -4.00 8.78
C SER A 84 4.27 -3.45 7.49
N MET A 85 3.51 -3.45 6.38
CA MET A 85 3.99 -2.89 5.11
C MET A 85 4.09 -1.37 5.16
N LEU A 86 3.17 -0.70 5.84
CA LEU A 86 3.26 0.74 6.10
C LEU A 86 4.50 1.09 6.93
N ILE A 87 4.81 0.31 7.98
CA ILE A 87 6.05 0.48 8.76
C ILE A 87 7.28 0.31 7.87
N LEU A 88 7.33 -0.75 7.04
CA LEU A 88 8.45 -0.94 6.12
C LEU A 88 8.61 0.24 5.15
N CYS A 89 7.51 0.82 4.69
CA CYS A 89 7.56 1.97 3.81
C CYS A 89 8.05 3.24 4.52
N LEU A 90 7.64 3.45 5.79
CA LEU A 90 8.18 4.52 6.63
C LEU A 90 9.69 4.33 6.86
N LEU A 91 10.14 3.12 7.14
CA LEU A 91 11.56 2.80 7.29
C LEU A 91 12.35 3.11 6.01
N SER A 92 11.79 2.82 4.83
CA SER A 92 12.40 3.19 3.55
C SER A 92 12.59 4.70 3.38
N LEU A 93 11.64 5.51 3.86
CA LEU A 93 11.77 6.96 3.84
C LEU A 93 12.92 7.45 4.74
N PHE A 94 13.10 6.84 5.92
CA PHE A 94 14.23 7.16 6.79
C PHE A 94 15.60 6.84 6.18
N VAL A 95 15.67 5.81 5.31
CA VAL A 95 16.90 5.47 4.58
C VAL A 95 17.29 6.55 3.55
N HIS A 96 16.34 7.32 3.00
CA HIS A 96 16.67 8.46 2.14
C HIS A 96 16.96 9.75 2.91
N GLY A 97 16.28 9.94 4.06
CA GLY A 97 16.18 11.23 4.73
C GLY A 97 17.13 11.45 5.91
N THR A 98 17.94 10.47 6.30
CA THR A 98 18.86 10.65 7.43
C THR A 98 20.32 10.58 7.00
N SER A 99 21.00 11.72 7.05
CA SER A 99 22.46 11.80 7.26
C SER A 99 22.89 11.30 8.65
N PHE A 100 22.05 10.52 9.35
CA PHE A 100 22.17 10.20 10.78
C PHE A 100 22.07 8.71 11.08
N ILE A 101 22.48 7.81 10.19
CA ILE A 101 22.88 6.46 10.61
C ILE A 101 24.00 5.98 9.67
N PRO A 102 25.21 5.67 10.17
CA PRO A 102 26.21 4.92 9.41
C PRO A 102 25.71 3.47 9.28
N PHE A 103 24.72 3.24 8.42
CA PHE A 103 24.11 1.94 8.17
C PHE A 103 24.88 1.18 7.10
N GLU A 104 26.20 1.07 7.27
CA GLU A 104 27.05 0.24 6.41
C GLU A 104 26.84 -1.27 6.62
N LYS A 105 26.01 -1.69 7.59
CA LYS A 105 26.04 -3.09 8.07
C LYS A 105 24.79 -3.95 7.89
N PHE A 106 23.63 -3.45 7.43
CA PHE A 106 22.42 -4.29 7.39
C PHE A 106 21.80 -4.53 6.00
N THR A 107 22.29 -3.89 4.93
CA THR A 107 21.91 -4.28 3.57
C THR A 107 23.15 -4.48 2.72
N ALA A 108 23.92 -5.52 3.05
CA ALA A 108 24.57 -6.29 2.00
C ALA A 108 23.48 -7.10 1.27
N VAL A 109 22.57 -6.41 0.57
CA VAL A 109 22.02 -7.00 -0.65
C VAL A 109 23.19 -6.93 -1.61
N SER A 110 23.94 -8.03 -1.68
CA SER A 110 25.09 -8.18 -2.55
C SER A 110 24.66 -7.84 -3.98
N CYS A 111 25.08 -6.67 -4.47
CA CYS A 111 25.04 -6.37 -5.89
C CYS A 111 26.07 -7.31 -6.54
N HIS A 112 25.64 -8.49 -6.94
CA HIS A 112 26.44 -9.35 -7.80
C HIS A 112 26.41 -8.74 -9.19
N SER A 113 27.52 -8.15 -9.61
CA SER A 113 27.77 -7.80 -11.00
C SER A 113 27.67 -9.08 -11.83
N TYR A 114 26.58 -9.28 -12.56
CA TYR A 114 26.57 -10.24 -13.65
C TYR A 114 27.21 -9.56 -14.85
N ASP A 115 28.51 -9.79 -15.04
CA ASP A 115 29.16 -9.49 -16.30
C ASP A 115 28.48 -10.28 -17.42
N THR A 116 28.17 -9.55 -18.49
CA THR A 116 27.41 -10.00 -19.64
C THR A 116 28.29 -10.84 -20.56
N TYR A 117 27.88 -12.07 -20.89
CA TYR A 117 28.32 -12.73 -22.13
C TYR A 117 27.10 -13.10 -22.97
N SER A 118 27.09 -12.56 -24.18
CA SER A 118 26.06 -12.67 -25.21
C SER A 118 25.81 -14.11 -25.63
N ASN A 119 24.54 -14.48 -25.84
CA ASN A 119 24.14 -15.02 -27.14
C ASN A 119 22.63 -14.88 -27.38
N SER A 120 22.34 -14.39 -28.58
CA SER A 120 21.05 -14.14 -29.20
C SER A 120 20.08 -15.33 -29.13
N THR A 121 18.99 -15.16 -28.38
CA THR A 121 17.67 -15.74 -28.68
C THR A 121 16.60 -14.73 -28.27
N ASN A 122 15.55 -14.57 -29.08
CA ASN A 122 14.41 -13.68 -28.81
C ASN A 122 13.63 -14.19 -27.58
N VAL A 123 14.13 -13.87 -26.40
CA VAL A 123 13.41 -13.98 -25.13
C VAL A 123 13.12 -12.55 -24.72
N ILE A 124 11.84 -12.21 -24.51
CA ILE A 124 11.47 -10.96 -23.84
C ILE A 124 11.93 -11.11 -22.39
N SER A 125 13.19 -10.78 -22.14
CA SER A 125 13.75 -10.70 -20.80
C SER A 125 13.27 -9.39 -20.19
N ILE A 126 12.22 -9.48 -19.37
CA ILE A 126 11.84 -8.42 -18.45
C ILE A 126 12.96 -8.37 -17.39
N SER A 127 14.07 -7.74 -17.76
CA SER A 127 15.18 -7.49 -16.86
C SER A 127 14.80 -6.29 -16.02
N MET A 128 14.43 -6.56 -14.77
CA MET A 128 14.23 -5.55 -13.75
C MET A 128 15.61 -4.95 -13.45
N HIS A 129 16.01 -3.95 -14.22
CA HIS A 129 17.26 -3.24 -14.05
C HIS A 129 17.17 -2.42 -12.76
N ILE A 130 17.57 -3.00 -11.62
CA ILE A 130 17.61 -2.34 -10.31
C ILE A 130 18.72 -1.28 -10.38
N PRO A 131 18.41 0.03 -10.49
CA PRO A 131 19.43 1.04 -10.62
C PRO A 131 20.05 1.30 -9.25
N CYS A 132 21.28 0.83 -9.06
CA CYS A 132 22.07 0.97 -7.83
C CYS A 132 22.59 2.41 -7.67
N SER A 133 21.71 3.33 -7.29
CA SER A 133 22.06 4.63 -6.72
C SER A 133 21.28 4.75 -5.41
N ASN A 134 21.96 5.13 -4.31
CA ASN A 134 21.36 5.17 -2.96
C ASN A 134 20.04 5.96 -2.90
N SER A 135 19.85 6.98 -3.75
CA SER A 135 18.60 7.72 -3.86
C SER A 135 17.48 6.96 -4.57
N LYS A 136 17.81 6.13 -5.57
CA LYS A 136 16.82 5.37 -6.37
C LYS A 136 16.40 4.06 -5.70
N LEU A 137 17.29 3.45 -4.91
CA LEU A 137 17.02 2.21 -4.18
C LEU A 137 15.83 2.37 -3.25
N SER A 138 15.79 3.46 -2.50
CA SER A 138 14.79 3.60 -1.46
C SER A 138 13.43 4.03 -2.08
N VAL A 139 13.41 4.74 -3.23
CA VAL A 139 12.18 5.01 -4.00
C VAL A 139 11.64 3.70 -4.54
N LEU A 140 12.52 2.82 -5.02
CA LEU A 140 12.16 1.47 -5.43
C LEU A 140 11.55 0.65 -4.28
N LEU A 141 12.17 0.67 -3.08
CA LEU A 141 11.64 0.02 -1.89
C LEU A 141 10.27 0.58 -1.48
N LEU A 142 10.09 1.89 -1.61
CA LEU A 142 8.80 2.54 -1.36
C LEU A 142 7.73 2.01 -2.33
N VAL A 143 8.01 1.99 -3.64
CA VAL A 143 7.04 1.53 -4.65
C VAL A 143 6.75 0.03 -4.52
N ILE A 144 7.75 -0.81 -4.21
CA ILE A 144 7.55 -2.24 -3.92
C ILE A 144 6.67 -2.41 -2.68
N GLY A 145 6.90 -1.63 -1.63
CA GLY A 145 6.07 -1.62 -0.42
C GLY A 145 4.61 -1.33 -0.74
N ILE A 146 4.33 -0.31 -1.55
CA ILE A 146 2.97 0.05 -1.99
C ILE A 146 2.33 -1.10 -2.79
N THR A 147 3.10 -1.77 -3.66
CA THR A 147 2.61 -2.92 -4.43
C THR A 147 2.23 -4.09 -3.54
N LEU A 148 3.09 -4.46 -2.58
CA LEU A 148 2.85 -5.60 -1.68
C LEU A 148 1.71 -5.33 -0.70
N ASN A 149 1.55 -4.08 -0.28
CA ASN A 149 0.49 -3.62 0.61
C ASN A 149 -0.92 -3.89 0.06
N ARG A 150 -1.08 -3.99 -1.27
CA ARG A 150 -2.37 -4.34 -1.91
C ARG A 150 -2.97 -5.65 -1.42
N PHE A 151 -2.15 -6.61 -0.97
CA PHE A 151 -2.67 -7.84 -0.39
C PHE A 151 -3.42 -7.58 0.93
N GLY A 152 -2.83 -6.82 1.85
CA GLY A 152 -3.41 -6.50 3.15
C GLY A 152 -4.71 -5.71 3.01
N LEU A 153 -4.66 -4.68 2.15
CA LEU A 153 -5.80 -3.82 1.83
C LEU A 153 -7.01 -4.61 1.32
N TRP A 154 -6.80 -5.50 0.35
CA TRP A 154 -7.89 -6.30 -0.21
C TRP A 154 -8.48 -7.27 0.83
N ILE A 155 -7.66 -7.89 1.66
CA ILE A 155 -8.14 -8.77 2.73
C ILE A 155 -8.92 -7.97 3.79
N ALA A 156 -8.45 -6.78 4.16
CA ALA A 156 -9.13 -5.90 5.12
C ALA A 156 -10.47 -5.40 4.57
N ASP A 157 -10.51 -4.94 3.32
CA ASP A 157 -11.73 -4.45 2.66
C ASP A 157 -12.80 -5.55 2.55
N LEU A 158 -12.43 -6.74 2.07
CA LEU A 158 -13.32 -7.90 2.00
C LEU A 158 -13.84 -8.29 3.39
N THR A 159 -12.99 -8.25 4.41
CA THR A 159 -13.40 -8.56 5.79
C THR A 159 -14.41 -7.55 6.31
N VAL A 160 -14.17 -6.25 6.16
CA VAL A 160 -15.10 -5.21 6.64
C VAL A 160 -16.42 -5.28 5.89
N SER A 161 -16.38 -5.48 4.57
CA SER A 161 -17.57 -5.67 3.75
C SER A 161 -18.39 -6.86 4.22
N GLN A 162 -17.76 -8.00 4.48
CA GLN A 162 -18.45 -9.20 4.96
C GLN A 162 -18.95 -9.04 6.41
N LEU A 163 -18.19 -8.36 7.28
CA LEU A 163 -18.63 -8.04 8.64
C LEU A 163 -19.90 -7.18 8.63
N GLN A 164 -20.00 -6.22 7.72
CA GLN A 164 -21.21 -5.42 7.53
C GLN A 164 -22.37 -6.25 7.00
N GLN A 165 -22.12 -7.22 6.12
CA GLN A 165 -23.17 -8.11 5.62
C GLN A 165 -23.71 -9.04 6.72
N GLU A 166 -22.84 -9.63 7.53
CA GLU A 166 -23.21 -10.61 8.57
C GLU A 166 -23.81 -9.97 9.83
N ARG A 167 -23.34 -8.79 10.23
CA ARG A 167 -23.74 -8.16 11.51
C ARG A 167 -24.80 -7.08 11.38
N VAL A 168 -25.13 -6.63 10.18
CA VAL A 168 -26.13 -5.58 9.95
C VAL A 168 -27.41 -6.19 9.37
N PRO A 169 -28.58 -5.93 9.99
CA PRO A 169 -29.85 -6.43 9.48
C PRO A 169 -30.17 -5.85 8.10
N GLU A 170 -30.78 -6.67 7.23
CA GLU A 170 -30.96 -6.39 5.80
C GLU A 170 -31.69 -5.07 5.52
N LYS A 171 -32.69 -4.74 6.35
CA LYS A 171 -33.49 -3.51 6.24
C LYS A 171 -32.65 -2.23 6.28
N ILE A 172 -31.51 -2.23 6.98
CA ILE A 172 -30.65 -1.03 7.13
C ILE A 172 -29.28 -1.21 6.48
N ARG A 173 -28.97 -2.39 5.93
CA ARG A 173 -27.65 -2.71 5.35
C ARG A 173 -27.22 -1.71 4.27
N GLY A 174 -28.14 -1.33 3.38
CA GLY A 174 -27.87 -0.32 2.34
C GLY A 174 -27.52 1.07 2.92
N ARG A 175 -28.19 1.48 3.99
CA ARG A 175 -27.93 2.77 4.66
C ARG A 175 -26.57 2.77 5.37
N ILE A 176 -26.21 1.65 6.00
CA ILE A 176 -24.92 1.48 6.68
C ILE A 176 -23.78 1.40 5.65
N GLY A 177 -23.94 0.61 4.59
CA GLY A 177 -22.97 0.55 3.49
C GLY A 177 -22.76 1.91 2.81
N GLY A 178 -23.84 2.66 2.55
CA GLY A 178 -23.74 4.02 2.03
C GLY A 178 -23.00 4.99 2.97
N THR A 179 -23.22 4.87 4.28
CA THR A 179 -22.50 5.67 5.29
C THR A 179 -21.01 5.30 5.36
N GLN A 180 -20.68 4.02 5.23
CA GLN A 180 -19.28 3.59 5.18
C GLN A 180 -18.59 4.08 3.91
N HIS A 181 -19.27 3.98 2.76
CA HIS A 181 -18.70 4.46 1.51
C HIS A 181 -18.45 5.97 1.56
N SER A 182 -19.40 6.76 2.07
CA SER A 182 -19.18 8.21 2.24
C SER A 182 -18.06 8.52 3.23
N LEU A 183 -17.87 7.70 4.27
CA LEU A 183 -16.75 7.83 5.19
C LEU A 183 -15.41 7.57 4.48
N ASN A 184 -15.29 6.50 3.71
CA ASN A 184 -14.08 6.22 2.93
C ASN A 184 -13.76 7.37 1.96
N GLN A 185 -14.77 7.88 1.24
CA GLN A 185 -14.60 9.02 0.32
C GLN A 185 -14.21 10.31 1.04
N LEU A 186 -14.73 10.54 2.26
CA LEU A 186 -14.34 11.69 3.08
C LEU A 186 -12.84 11.63 3.42
N PHE A 187 -12.34 10.47 3.85
CA PHE A 187 -10.92 10.32 4.19
C PHE A 187 -10.01 10.39 2.96
N ASP A 188 -10.45 9.91 1.80
CA ASP A 188 -9.72 10.09 0.54
C ASP A 188 -9.70 11.57 0.11
N LEU A 189 -10.80 12.32 0.30
CA LEU A 189 -10.81 13.77 0.07
C LEU A 189 -9.87 14.52 1.02
N ILE A 190 -9.85 14.13 2.29
CA ILE A 190 -8.91 14.71 3.28
C ILE A 190 -7.47 14.43 2.82
N ARG A 191 -7.16 13.22 2.37
CA ARG A 191 -5.85 12.86 1.83
C ARG A 191 -5.43 13.76 0.66
N TYR A 192 -6.29 13.94 -0.34
CA TYR A 192 -6.02 14.87 -1.45
C TYR A 192 -5.86 16.32 -0.98
N THR A 193 -6.68 16.75 -0.03
CA THR A 193 -6.58 18.10 0.56
C THR A 193 -5.25 18.28 1.28
N LEU A 194 -4.80 17.30 2.06
CA LEU A 194 -3.50 17.32 2.73
C LEU A 194 -2.35 17.42 1.72
N ILE A 195 -2.42 16.68 0.62
CA ILE A 195 -1.42 16.75 -0.46
C ILE A 195 -1.37 18.16 -1.08
N ILE A 196 -2.53 18.79 -1.32
CA ILE A 196 -2.62 20.14 -1.87
C ILE A 196 -2.10 21.19 -0.87
N CYS A 197 -2.43 21.05 0.42
CA CYS A 197 -2.01 21.97 1.48
C CYS A 197 -0.52 21.83 1.83
N LEU A 198 0.08 20.65 1.61
CA LEU A 198 1.49 20.36 1.88
C LEU A 198 2.25 20.02 0.58
N PRO A 199 2.41 20.97 -0.37
CA PRO A 199 3.06 20.72 -1.65
C PRO A 199 4.59 20.67 -1.56
N HIS A 200 5.20 20.83 -0.39
CA HIS A 200 6.63 21.12 -0.25
C HIS A 200 7.51 19.86 -0.24
N MET A 201 8.09 19.53 -1.40
CA MET A 201 9.01 18.40 -1.63
C MET A 201 10.49 18.54 -1.12
N PRO A 202 11.12 19.70 -0.84
CA PRO A 202 12.58 19.72 -0.59
C PRO A 202 13.08 19.70 0.87
N GLN A 203 12.23 19.67 1.91
CA GLN A 203 12.70 19.95 3.29
C GLN A 203 12.63 18.79 4.30
N PHE A 204 12.31 17.55 3.89
CA PHE A 204 12.26 16.44 4.85
C PHE A 204 13.60 16.08 5.52
N GLY A 205 14.73 16.64 5.06
CA GLY A 205 16.05 16.46 5.67
C GLY A 205 16.55 17.60 6.57
N TYR A 206 15.88 18.76 6.65
CA TYR A 206 16.49 19.97 7.26
C TYR A 206 15.81 20.51 8.54
N HIS A 207 14.65 19.97 8.94
CA HIS A 207 13.95 20.43 10.15
C HIS A 207 13.45 19.28 11.03
N ILE A 208 14.35 18.36 11.37
CA ILE A 208 14.28 17.60 12.63
C ILE A 208 15.52 17.92 13.47
#